data_AF-A0A655ESX9-F1
#
_entry.id   AF-A0A655ESX9-F1
#
_cell.length_a   1.000
_cell.length_b   1.000
_cell.length_c   1.000
_cell.angle_alpha   90.00
_cell.angle_beta   90.00
_cell.angle_gamma   90.00
#
_symmetry.space_group_name_H-M   'P 1'
#
loop_
_entity.id
_entity.type
_entity.pdbx_description
1 polymer ?
#
loop_
_entity_poly.entity_id
_entity_poly.type
_entity_poly.pdbx_seq_one_letter_code
_entity_poly.pdbx_strand_id
1 'polypeptide(L)'
;MLAGLAAHVLVADLLGEILIAGSGWALMWPTSAHPRPEDLPRVWALINATRADSLAPFAMQAGKSHHFSAAGTAALAYRTRIGYAVVSGDPIGDEAQFPQLVADFAAMCHMHGWRIVVVGCSERRLGLWSDPMVVGQSLRPIPIGRDVVIDVSNFEMTGRRFRNLRQAVKRTHNFGVTTEIVAEQQLDDQRQAELAEVLAASPSGARTDRGFCMNLDGVLEGRYPGIQLIIARDASGRVQGFHRYATAGGGSDMSLDVPWRRRGAPNGIDERLSADMIAAAKDAGVQRLSLAFAAFPDLFGANQLGRLQRVCRALIHILDPLIALESLYRYLRKFHALDERRYVLISMTQVFALALVLLSLEFVPRRRHL
;
A
#
# COMPACT_ATOMS: atom_id res chain seq x y z
N MET A 1 -34.77 17.58 -53.21
CA MET A 1 -33.88 16.40 -53.35
C MET A 1 -32.40 16.75 -53.14
N LEU A 2 -31.85 17.81 -53.75
CA LEU A 2 -30.43 18.19 -53.61
C LEU A 2 -29.98 18.47 -52.17
N ALA A 3 -30.80 19.11 -51.34
CA ALA A 3 -30.47 19.40 -49.94
C ALA A 3 -30.39 18.13 -49.06
N GLY A 4 -31.18 17.10 -49.35
CA GLY A 4 -31.15 15.82 -48.62
C GLY A 4 -29.93 14.96 -48.98
N LEU A 5 -29.49 15.02 -50.23
CA LEU A 5 -28.28 14.33 -50.71
C LEU A 5 -27.00 14.98 -50.15
N ALA A 6 -26.94 16.31 -50.09
CA ALA A 6 -25.83 17.04 -49.48
C ALA A 6 -25.73 16.79 -47.96
N ALA A 7 -26.86 16.74 -47.25
CA ALA A 7 -26.90 16.41 -45.82
C ALA A 7 -26.46 14.96 -45.54
N HIS A 8 -26.81 14.00 -46.40
CA HIS A 8 -26.37 12.61 -46.25
C HIS A 8 -24.87 12.42 -46.49
N VAL A 9 -24.26 13.16 -47.42
CA VAL A 9 -22.81 13.11 -47.67
C VAL A 9 -22.04 13.74 -46.51
N LEU A 10 -22.48 14.90 -46.01
CA LEU A 10 -21.86 15.56 -44.85
C LEU A 10 -21.96 14.74 -43.56
N VAL A 11 -23.08 14.05 -43.32
CA VAL A 11 -23.25 13.17 -42.16
C VAL A 11 -22.41 11.89 -42.30
N ALA A 12 -22.27 11.34 -43.52
CA ALA A 12 -21.41 10.19 -43.77
C ALA A 12 -19.91 10.53 -43.61
N ASP A 13 -19.48 11.71 -44.06
CA ASP A 13 -18.11 12.21 -43.83
C ASP A 13 -17.86 12.51 -42.36
N LEU A 14 -18.78 13.18 -41.66
CA LEU A 14 -18.62 13.45 -40.23
C LEU A 14 -18.62 12.17 -39.38
N LEU A 15 -19.51 11.21 -39.70
CA LEU A 15 -19.50 9.89 -39.05
C LEU A 15 -18.22 9.11 -39.38
N GLY A 16 -17.74 9.20 -40.61
CA GLY A 16 -16.46 8.62 -41.05
C GLY A 16 -15.27 9.23 -40.32
N GLU A 17 -15.19 10.55 -40.21
CA GLU A 17 -14.18 11.27 -39.46
C GLU A 17 -14.23 10.94 -37.96
N ILE A 18 -15.43 10.87 -37.36
CA ILE A 18 -15.61 10.45 -35.96
C ILE A 18 -15.20 8.99 -35.77
N LEU A 19 -15.51 8.10 -36.71
CA LEU A 19 -15.10 6.69 -36.65
C LEU A 19 -13.59 6.54 -36.84
N ILE A 20 -12.96 7.30 -37.73
CA ILE A 20 -11.51 7.30 -37.95
C ILE A 20 -10.81 7.89 -36.73
N ALA A 21 -11.24 9.07 -36.24
CA ALA A 21 -10.71 9.68 -35.02
C ALA A 21 -10.94 8.79 -33.79
N GLY A 22 -12.10 8.15 -33.70
CA GLY A 22 -12.46 7.20 -32.64
C GLY A 22 -11.65 5.90 -32.72
N SER A 23 -11.39 5.38 -33.92
CA SER A 23 -10.54 4.20 -34.13
C SER A 23 -9.08 4.51 -33.86
N GLY A 24 -8.60 5.70 -34.23
CA GLY A 24 -7.27 6.19 -33.90
C GLY A 24 -7.13 6.35 -32.38
N TRP A 25 -8.13 6.90 -31.72
CA TRP A 25 -8.18 7.00 -30.26
C TRP A 25 -8.23 5.61 -29.59
N ALA A 26 -8.98 4.65 -30.14
CA ALA A 26 -9.08 3.30 -29.62
C ALA A 26 -7.80 2.48 -29.85
N LEU A 27 -7.13 2.64 -30.99
CA LEU A 27 -5.84 2.01 -31.30
C LEU A 27 -4.69 2.64 -30.49
N MET A 28 -4.78 3.95 -30.22
CA MET A 28 -3.89 4.67 -29.31
C MET A 28 -4.30 4.53 -27.85
N TRP A 29 -5.35 3.76 -27.55
CA TRP A 29 -5.76 3.54 -26.18
C TRP A 29 -4.64 2.75 -25.48
N PRO A 30 -4.10 3.28 -24.38
CA PRO A 30 -2.94 2.67 -23.75
C PRO A 30 -3.27 1.25 -23.31
N THR A 31 -2.47 0.30 -23.81
CA THR A 31 -2.55 -1.11 -23.41
C THR A 31 -2.45 -1.22 -21.89
N SER A 32 -3.17 -2.16 -21.29
CA SER A 32 -3.05 -2.41 -19.86
C SER A 32 -2.12 -3.60 -19.62
N ALA A 33 -1.17 -3.43 -18.71
CA ALA A 33 -0.42 -4.54 -18.14
C ALA A 33 -1.38 -5.47 -17.38
N HIS A 34 -1.21 -6.77 -17.59
CA HIS A 34 -1.98 -7.81 -16.90
C HIS A 34 -1.10 -8.40 -15.80
N PRO A 35 -1.60 -8.50 -14.55
CA PRO A 35 -0.92 -9.22 -13.48
C PRO A 35 -0.69 -10.68 -13.85
N ARG A 36 0.44 -11.23 -13.39
CA ARG A 36 0.85 -12.62 -13.61
C ARG A 36 0.99 -13.31 -12.25
N PRO A 37 -0.06 -14.01 -11.77
CA PRO A 37 -0.01 -14.68 -10.46
C PRO A 37 1.16 -15.67 -10.34
N GLU A 38 1.61 -16.25 -11.45
CA GLU A 38 2.76 -17.16 -11.54
C GLU A 38 4.10 -16.52 -11.13
N ASP A 39 4.20 -15.18 -11.12
CA ASP A 39 5.41 -14.46 -10.71
C ASP A 39 5.58 -14.42 -9.18
N LEU A 40 4.55 -14.74 -8.40
CA LEU A 40 4.54 -14.59 -6.94
C LEU A 40 5.72 -15.29 -6.24
N PRO A 41 6.10 -16.55 -6.54
CA PRO A 41 7.24 -17.19 -5.88
C PRO A 41 8.57 -16.46 -6.15
N ARG A 42 8.74 -15.91 -7.36
CA ARG A 42 9.92 -15.14 -7.73
C ARG A 42 9.95 -13.80 -7.01
N VAL A 43 8.82 -13.09 -7.00
CA VAL A 43 8.66 -11.81 -6.27
C VAL A 43 8.92 -12.01 -4.78
N TRP A 44 8.42 -13.10 -4.19
CA TRP A 44 8.67 -13.44 -2.80
C TRP A 44 10.16 -13.65 -2.50
N ALA A 45 10.88 -14.39 -3.36
CA ALA A 45 12.32 -14.57 -3.19
C ALA A 45 13.09 -13.24 -3.20
N LEU A 46 12.68 -12.29 -4.06
CA LEU A 46 13.25 -10.95 -4.10
C LEU A 46 12.93 -10.14 -2.85
N ILE A 47 11.69 -10.19 -2.34
CA ILE A 47 11.29 -9.53 -1.08
C ILE A 47 12.10 -10.09 0.10
N ASN A 48 12.33 -11.40 0.11
CA ASN A 48 13.12 -12.05 1.14
C ASN A 48 14.61 -11.64 1.08
N ALA A 49 15.10 -11.26 -0.09
CA ALA A 49 16.44 -10.69 -0.26
C ALA A 49 16.50 -9.18 0.06
N THR A 50 15.40 -8.45 -0.12
CA THR A 50 15.30 -7.02 0.17
C THR A 50 15.36 -6.78 1.67
N ARG A 51 16.39 -6.05 2.09
CA ARG A 51 16.53 -5.55 3.46
C ARG A 51 16.23 -4.07 3.51
N ALA A 52 16.04 -3.56 4.72
CA ALA A 52 15.92 -2.13 4.93
C ALA A 52 14.68 -1.48 4.26
N ASP A 53 13.69 -2.24 3.76
CA ASP A 53 12.43 -1.72 3.20
C ASP A 53 11.19 -2.40 3.78
N SER A 54 10.43 -1.64 4.56
CA SER A 54 9.14 -2.02 5.12
C SER A 54 8.03 -2.17 4.08
N LEU A 55 8.12 -1.50 2.93
CA LEU A 55 7.06 -1.57 1.91
C LEU A 55 7.26 -2.71 0.91
N ALA A 56 8.41 -3.39 0.95
CA ALA A 56 8.74 -4.47 0.02
C ALA A 56 7.68 -5.60 -0.04
N PRO A 57 7.10 -6.10 1.09
CA PRO A 57 6.09 -7.15 1.03
C PRO A 57 4.87 -6.80 0.18
N PHE A 58 4.49 -5.52 0.12
CA PHE A 58 3.32 -5.08 -0.64
C PHE A 58 3.51 -5.22 -2.15
N ALA A 59 4.72 -5.46 -2.65
CA ALA A 59 4.97 -5.81 -4.05
C ALA A 59 4.24 -7.10 -4.47
N MET A 60 3.86 -8.00 -3.54
CA MET A 60 3.13 -9.24 -3.85
C MET A 60 1.66 -9.04 -4.24
N GLN A 61 1.07 -7.88 -3.99
CA GLN A 61 -0.37 -7.65 -4.20
C GLN A 61 -0.81 -8.07 -5.61
N ALA A 62 -1.83 -8.92 -5.73
CA ALA A 62 -2.18 -9.59 -6.98
C ALA A 62 -2.68 -8.65 -8.09
N GLY A 63 -3.00 -7.40 -7.76
CA GLY A 63 -3.31 -6.37 -8.76
C GLY A 63 -2.09 -5.80 -9.47
N LYS A 64 -0.87 -6.17 -9.08
CA LYS A 64 0.39 -5.63 -9.61
C LYS A 64 0.97 -6.56 -10.67
N SER A 65 1.56 -5.94 -11.69
CA SER A 65 2.49 -6.56 -12.61
C SER A 65 3.91 -6.25 -12.14
N HIS A 66 4.87 -7.03 -12.62
CA HIS A 66 6.28 -6.92 -12.21
C HIS A 66 7.16 -6.78 -13.44
N HIS A 67 8.10 -5.83 -13.39
CA HIS A 67 9.16 -5.72 -14.37
C HIS A 67 10.45 -6.21 -13.71
N PHE A 68 11.08 -7.22 -14.29
CA PHE A 68 12.27 -7.86 -13.71
C PHE A 68 13.54 -7.41 -14.43
N SER A 69 14.65 -7.38 -13.71
CA SER A 69 15.96 -7.21 -14.33
C SER A 69 16.28 -8.41 -15.24
N ALA A 70 17.17 -8.22 -16.21
CA ALA A 70 17.59 -9.31 -17.11
C ALA A 70 18.16 -10.52 -16.33
N ALA A 71 18.91 -10.27 -15.26
CA ALA A 71 19.44 -11.30 -14.36
C ALA A 71 18.36 -11.92 -13.45
N GLY A 72 17.20 -11.28 -13.35
CA GLY A 72 16.09 -11.73 -12.52
C GLY A 72 16.28 -11.58 -11.01
N THR A 73 17.32 -10.85 -10.60
CA THR A 73 17.69 -10.60 -9.20
C THR A 73 17.08 -9.32 -8.64
N ALA A 74 16.35 -8.54 -9.44
CA ALA A 74 15.62 -7.36 -8.99
C ALA A 74 14.30 -7.19 -9.76
N ALA A 75 13.33 -6.50 -9.15
CA ALA A 75 12.04 -6.21 -9.77
C ALA A 75 11.40 -4.89 -9.32
N LEU A 76 10.58 -4.33 -10.19
CA LEU A 76 9.67 -3.20 -9.93
C LEU A 76 8.23 -3.70 -9.95
N ALA A 77 7.48 -3.43 -8.89
CA ALA A 77 6.04 -3.70 -8.87
C ALA A 77 5.28 -2.45 -9.36
N TYR A 78 4.40 -2.63 -10.34
CA TYR A 78 3.64 -1.54 -10.94
C TYR A 78 2.24 -1.98 -11.36
N ARG A 79 1.38 -1.01 -11.67
CA ARG A 79 0.07 -1.26 -12.27
C ARG A 79 -0.21 -0.20 -13.31
N THR A 80 -0.89 -0.60 -14.37
CA THR A 80 -1.29 0.34 -15.43
C THR A 80 -2.72 0.82 -15.25
N ARG A 81 -2.96 2.11 -15.51
CA ARG A 81 -4.29 2.71 -15.43
C ARG A 81 -4.33 3.98 -16.28
N ILE A 82 -5.21 4.02 -17.27
CA ILE A 82 -5.48 5.22 -18.11
C ILE A 82 -4.17 5.82 -18.66
N GLY A 83 -3.28 4.97 -19.19
CA GLY A 83 -2.00 5.43 -19.77
C GLY A 83 -0.90 5.80 -18.77
N TYR A 84 -1.08 5.46 -17.50
CA TYR A 84 -0.03 5.59 -16.49
C TYR A 84 0.45 4.22 -16.04
N ALA A 85 1.76 4.06 -15.92
CA ALA A 85 2.41 2.99 -15.19
C ALA A 85 2.74 3.50 -13.79
N VAL A 86 1.92 3.09 -12.81
CA VAL A 86 2.05 3.50 -11.41
C VAL A 86 2.91 2.48 -10.69
N VAL A 87 4.14 2.85 -10.40
CA VAL A 87 5.11 2.08 -9.61
C VAL A 87 4.74 2.18 -8.13
N SER A 88 4.76 1.04 -7.45
CA SER A 88 4.40 0.90 -6.04
C SER A 88 5.65 0.66 -5.19
N GLY A 89 6.12 1.70 -4.49
CA GLY A 89 7.28 1.62 -3.60
C GLY A 89 8.61 1.65 -4.35
N ASP A 90 9.65 1.17 -3.67
CA ASP A 90 11.00 1.03 -4.21
C ASP A 90 11.15 -0.30 -5.00
N PRO A 91 12.17 -0.44 -5.86
CA PRO A 91 12.53 -1.75 -6.40
C PRO A 91 12.92 -2.74 -5.29
N ILE A 92 12.66 -4.03 -5.54
CA ILE A 92 12.99 -5.14 -4.64
C ILE A 92 14.11 -6.00 -5.23
N GLY A 93 14.91 -6.66 -4.38
CA GLY A 93 16.02 -7.53 -4.75
C GLY A 93 17.39 -6.85 -4.67
N ASP A 94 18.27 -7.18 -5.62
CA ASP A 94 19.65 -6.68 -5.68
C ASP A 94 19.72 -5.21 -6.09
N GLU A 95 20.15 -4.36 -5.16
CA GLU A 95 20.24 -2.91 -5.34
C GLU A 95 21.17 -2.48 -6.47
N ALA A 96 22.20 -3.28 -6.77
CA ALA A 96 23.14 -2.98 -7.85
C ALA A 96 22.47 -2.96 -9.22
N GLN A 97 21.33 -3.66 -9.37
CA GLN A 97 20.56 -3.72 -10.60
C GLN A 97 19.56 -2.58 -10.75
N PHE A 98 19.27 -1.82 -9.69
CA PHE A 98 18.16 -0.86 -9.69
C PHE A 98 18.29 0.25 -10.75
N PRO A 99 19.46 0.86 -11.00
CA PRO A 99 19.59 1.88 -12.03
C PRO A 99 19.22 1.36 -13.43
N GLN A 100 19.75 0.18 -13.79
CA GLN A 100 19.44 -0.44 -15.09
C GLN A 100 17.98 -0.86 -15.18
N LEU A 101 17.45 -1.46 -14.10
CA LEU A 101 16.04 -1.85 -14.02
C LEU A 101 15.08 -0.68 -14.25
N VAL A 102 15.38 0.50 -13.69
CA VAL A 102 14.57 1.70 -13.90
C VAL A 102 14.68 2.20 -15.35
N ALA A 103 15.87 2.15 -15.95
CA ALA A 103 16.06 2.51 -17.35
C ALA A 103 15.28 1.59 -18.30
N ASP A 104 15.36 0.27 -18.08
CA ASP A 104 14.65 -0.74 -18.88
C ASP A 104 13.13 -0.58 -18.73
N PHE A 105 12.66 -0.35 -17.49
CA PHE A 105 11.25 -0.08 -17.21
C PHE A 105 10.76 1.20 -17.91
N ALA A 106 11.58 2.26 -17.93
CA ALA A 106 11.24 3.51 -18.59
C ALA A 106 11.16 3.34 -20.11
N ALA A 107 12.08 2.60 -20.71
CA ALA A 107 12.04 2.26 -22.12
C ALA A 107 10.79 1.46 -22.48
N MET A 108 10.44 0.47 -21.65
CA MET A 108 9.20 -0.31 -21.80
C MET A 108 7.96 0.59 -21.69
N CYS A 109 7.91 1.49 -20.72
CA CYS A 109 6.81 2.45 -20.60
C CYS A 109 6.68 3.34 -21.84
N HIS A 110 7.80 3.82 -22.39
CA HIS A 110 7.81 4.59 -23.63
C HIS A 110 7.20 3.78 -24.79
N MET A 111 7.65 2.53 -24.99
CA MET A 111 7.13 1.66 -26.06
C MET A 111 5.62 1.41 -25.95
N HIS A 112 5.09 1.34 -24.73
CA HIS A 112 3.66 1.15 -24.48
C HIS A 112 2.84 2.45 -24.41
N GLY A 113 3.48 3.61 -24.57
CA GLY A 113 2.83 4.92 -24.42
C GLY A 113 2.40 5.24 -22.98
N TRP A 114 3.03 4.61 -21.98
CA TRP A 114 2.75 4.80 -20.57
C TRP A 114 3.59 5.92 -19.98
N ARG A 115 2.95 6.70 -19.11
CA ARG A 115 3.61 7.71 -18.29
C ARG A 115 3.91 7.17 -16.92
N ILE A 116 5.10 7.47 -16.41
CA ILE A 116 5.58 6.89 -15.16
C ILE A 116 5.11 7.76 -14.00
N VAL A 117 4.65 7.09 -12.94
CA VAL A 117 4.37 7.69 -11.63
C VAL A 117 4.93 6.74 -10.59
N VAL A 118 5.60 7.26 -9.57
CA VAL A 118 6.09 6.44 -8.46
C VAL A 118 5.39 6.86 -7.19
N VAL A 119 4.80 5.91 -6.47
CA VAL A 119 4.06 6.17 -5.23
C VAL A 119 4.71 5.39 -4.10
N GLY A 120 5.13 6.08 -3.03
CA GLY A 120 5.75 5.44 -1.87
C GLY A 120 7.27 5.25 -1.99
N CYS A 121 7.92 6.00 -2.89
CA CYS A 121 9.37 5.99 -3.03
C CYS A 121 10.02 6.45 -1.72
N SER A 122 11.03 5.72 -1.24
CA SER A 122 11.84 6.19 -0.11
C SER A 122 12.73 7.36 -0.52
N GLU A 123 13.18 8.10 0.49
CA GLU A 123 14.13 9.20 0.32
C GLU A 123 15.44 8.73 -0.33
N ARG A 124 15.96 7.58 0.13
CA ARG A 124 17.21 6.96 -0.38
C ARG A 124 17.14 6.56 -1.86
N ARG A 125 15.95 6.36 -2.44
CA ARG A 125 15.78 5.93 -3.85
C ARG A 125 15.34 7.04 -4.80
N LEU A 126 15.18 8.27 -4.33
CA LEU A 126 14.83 9.40 -5.20
C LEU A 126 15.79 9.59 -6.38
N GLY A 127 17.08 9.31 -6.16
CA GLY A 127 18.12 9.41 -7.19
C GLY A 127 17.86 8.55 -8.42
N LEU A 128 17.20 7.39 -8.26
CA LEU A 128 16.89 6.48 -9.37
C LEU A 128 15.97 7.12 -10.42
N TRP A 129 15.14 8.07 -10.01
CA TRP A 129 14.08 8.66 -10.82
C TRP A 129 14.37 10.11 -11.22
N SER A 130 15.56 10.61 -10.89
CA SER A 130 15.89 12.03 -11.00
C SER A 130 16.35 12.45 -12.39
N ASP A 131 16.91 11.53 -13.18
CA ASP A 131 17.43 11.83 -14.52
C ASP A 131 16.31 11.78 -15.58
N PRO A 132 15.91 12.94 -16.15
CA PRO A 132 14.85 12.97 -17.17
C PRO A 132 15.24 12.30 -18.48
N MET A 133 16.53 12.14 -18.78
CA MET A 133 16.99 11.45 -19.99
C MET A 133 16.80 9.94 -19.87
N VAL A 134 17.00 9.39 -18.68
CA VAL A 134 16.76 7.96 -18.39
C VAL A 134 15.26 7.68 -18.28
N VAL A 135 14.53 8.50 -17.51
CA VAL A 135 13.11 8.26 -17.23
C VAL A 135 12.21 8.70 -18.41
N GLY A 136 12.70 9.56 -19.30
CA GLY A 136 11.94 10.13 -20.42
C GLY A 136 10.94 11.23 -20.01
N GLN A 137 10.94 11.62 -18.73
CA GLN A 137 10.09 12.67 -18.18
C GLN A 137 10.69 13.28 -16.91
N SER A 138 10.40 14.56 -16.66
CA SER A 138 10.76 15.18 -15.38
C SER A 138 9.76 14.80 -14.29
N LEU A 139 10.24 14.09 -13.28
CA LEU A 139 9.49 13.73 -12.09
C LEU A 139 9.85 14.65 -10.92
N ARG A 140 8.84 15.19 -10.24
CA ARG A 140 9.04 15.98 -9.02
C ARG A 140 8.64 15.15 -7.79
N PRO A 141 9.52 15.02 -6.79
CA PRO A 141 9.19 14.37 -5.54
C PRO A 141 8.31 15.28 -4.67
N ILE A 142 7.17 14.75 -4.24
CA ILE A 142 6.26 15.41 -3.30
C ILE A 142 6.15 14.52 -2.07
N PRO A 143 6.50 15.02 -0.87
CA PRO A 143 6.40 14.21 0.35
C PRO A 143 4.93 13.92 0.65
N ILE A 144 4.59 12.65 0.79
CA ILE A 144 3.23 12.20 1.08
C ILE A 144 3.03 11.83 2.56
N GLY A 145 4.13 11.54 3.27
CA GLY A 145 4.06 11.13 4.66
C GLY A 145 5.35 10.47 5.13
N ARG A 146 5.26 9.78 6.26
CA ARG A 146 6.37 9.04 6.86
C ARG A 146 5.95 7.63 7.21
N ASP A 147 6.88 6.72 7.12
CA ASP A 147 6.67 5.40 7.69
C ASP A 147 6.81 5.43 9.22
N VAL A 148 6.20 4.47 9.91
CA VAL A 148 6.29 4.31 11.36
C VAL A 148 6.95 2.98 11.64
N VAL A 149 8.28 2.99 11.68
CA VAL A 149 9.13 1.81 11.80
C VAL A 149 9.74 1.75 13.19
N ILE A 150 9.42 0.68 13.91
CA ILE A 150 9.93 0.39 15.23
C ILE A 150 11.24 -0.38 15.08
N ASP A 151 12.31 0.13 15.66
CA ASP A 151 13.52 -0.65 15.96
C ASP A 151 13.19 -1.64 17.07
N VAL A 152 12.96 -2.89 16.70
CA VAL A 152 12.46 -3.95 17.59
C VAL A 152 13.50 -4.31 18.64
N SER A 153 14.79 -4.31 18.28
CA SER A 153 15.88 -4.67 19.20
C SER A 153 15.95 -3.69 20.38
N ASN A 154 15.76 -2.40 20.10
CA ASN A 154 15.85 -1.32 21.09
C ASN A 154 14.49 -0.87 21.65
N PHE A 155 13.39 -1.47 21.22
CA PHE A 155 12.07 -1.06 21.67
C PHE A 155 11.82 -1.47 23.12
N GLU A 156 11.58 -0.47 23.96
CA GLU A 156 11.11 -0.66 25.32
C GLU A 156 9.95 0.28 25.63
N MET A 157 8.88 -0.25 26.21
CA MET A 157 7.72 0.53 26.63
C MET A 157 7.95 1.29 27.95
N THR A 158 9.13 1.88 28.17
CA THR A 158 9.53 2.52 29.43
C THR A 158 9.33 4.05 29.43
N GLY A 159 9.25 4.66 30.62
CA GLY A 159 9.13 6.12 30.75
C GLY A 159 7.74 6.72 30.46
N ARG A 160 7.64 8.06 30.50
CA ARG A 160 6.35 8.79 30.48
C ARG A 160 5.67 8.78 29.10
N ARG A 161 6.44 8.75 28.01
CA ARG A 161 5.93 8.84 26.63
C ARG A 161 5.05 7.64 26.23
N PHE A 162 5.32 6.46 26.76
CA PHE A 162 4.55 5.23 26.51
C PHE A 162 3.44 4.96 27.53
N ARG A 163 3.09 5.93 28.40
CA ARG A 163 2.05 5.76 29.43
C ARG A 163 0.72 5.29 28.83
N ASN A 164 0.27 5.92 27.75
CA ASN A 164 -1.00 5.57 27.10
C ASN A 164 -0.97 4.16 26.51
N LEU A 165 0.16 3.77 25.90
CA LEU A 165 0.36 2.43 25.35
C LEU A 165 0.33 1.38 26.46
N ARG A 166 1.11 1.57 27.55
CA ARG A 166 1.10 0.68 28.71
C ARG A 166 -0.29 0.56 29.37
N GLN A 167 -1.03 1.67 29.46
CA GLN A 167 -2.38 1.66 30.00
C GLN A 167 -3.35 0.86 29.12
N ALA A 168 -3.25 0.97 27.80
CA ALA A 168 -4.06 0.19 26.87
C ALA A 168 -3.76 -1.32 26.99
N VAL A 169 -2.48 -1.69 27.01
CA VAL A 169 -2.03 -3.09 27.20
C VAL A 169 -2.46 -3.64 28.56
N LYS A 170 -2.26 -2.88 29.66
CA LYS A 170 -2.69 -3.32 30.99
C LYS A 170 -4.21 -3.47 31.08
N ARG A 171 -4.97 -2.60 30.44
CA ARG A 171 -6.43 -2.66 30.42
C ARG A 171 -6.92 -3.93 29.74
N THR A 172 -6.38 -4.28 28.57
CA THR A 172 -6.78 -5.51 27.86
C THR A 172 -6.40 -6.76 28.64
N HIS A 173 -5.22 -6.76 29.29
CA HIS A 173 -4.84 -7.85 30.20
C HIS A 173 -5.84 -8.01 31.35
N ASN A 174 -6.26 -6.91 31.99
CA ASN A 174 -7.26 -6.95 33.07
C ASN A 174 -8.66 -7.41 32.58
N PHE A 175 -8.97 -7.23 31.30
CA PHE A 175 -10.18 -7.77 30.66
C PHE A 175 -10.03 -9.24 30.26
N GLY A 176 -8.91 -9.90 30.57
CA GLY A 176 -8.65 -11.31 30.25
C GLY A 176 -8.36 -11.56 28.77
N VAL A 177 -7.90 -10.54 28.03
CA VAL A 177 -7.54 -10.71 26.62
C VAL A 177 -6.24 -11.50 26.49
N THR A 178 -6.30 -12.58 25.71
CA THR A 178 -5.17 -13.43 25.31
C THR A 178 -4.83 -13.21 23.84
N THR A 179 -3.58 -13.50 23.47
CA THR A 179 -3.07 -13.33 22.10
C THR A 179 -2.41 -14.61 21.61
N GLU A 180 -2.59 -14.94 20.34
CA GLU A 180 -1.92 -16.06 19.66
C GLU A 180 -1.37 -15.59 18.31
N ILE A 181 -0.20 -16.12 17.92
CA ILE A 181 0.41 -15.84 16.61
C ILE A 181 0.37 -17.12 15.78
N VAL A 182 -0.13 -17.02 14.56
CA VAL A 182 -0.25 -18.15 13.61
C VAL A 182 0.11 -17.70 12.21
N ALA A 183 0.70 -18.58 11.41
CA ALA A 183 0.90 -18.30 9.99
C ALA A 183 -0.45 -18.36 9.26
N GLU A 184 -0.73 -17.41 8.36
CA GLU A 184 -2.01 -17.38 7.62
C GLU A 184 -2.23 -18.65 6.80
N GLN A 185 -1.16 -19.22 6.25
CA GLN A 185 -1.20 -20.47 5.45
C GLN A 185 -1.43 -21.74 6.29
N GLN A 186 -1.43 -21.62 7.62
CA GLN A 186 -1.66 -22.73 8.56
C GLN A 186 -3.02 -22.63 9.26
N LEU A 187 -3.87 -21.70 8.84
CA LEU A 187 -5.24 -21.63 9.35
C LEU A 187 -6.04 -22.85 8.89
N ASP A 188 -6.73 -23.47 9.83
CA ASP A 188 -7.78 -24.44 9.54
C ASP A 188 -9.10 -23.71 9.20
N ASP A 189 -10.03 -24.44 8.59
CA ASP A 189 -11.33 -23.90 8.16
C ASP A 189 -12.12 -23.26 9.32
N GLN A 190 -11.99 -23.81 10.53
CA GLN A 190 -12.69 -23.31 11.71
C GLN A 190 -12.15 -21.94 12.15
N ARG A 191 -10.84 -21.79 12.26
CA ARG A 191 -10.18 -20.51 12.57
C ARG A 191 -10.40 -19.49 11.48
N GLN A 192 -10.34 -19.91 10.21
CA GLN A 192 -10.63 -19.04 9.08
C GLN A 192 -12.07 -18.50 9.16
N ALA A 193 -13.06 -19.35 9.44
CA ALA A 193 -14.45 -18.94 9.62
C ALA A 193 -14.61 -17.95 10.80
N GLU A 194 -13.94 -18.21 11.93
CA GLU A 194 -13.99 -17.31 13.10
C GLU A 194 -13.42 -15.91 12.78
N LEU A 195 -12.31 -15.85 12.05
CA LEU A 195 -11.70 -14.58 11.63
C LEU A 195 -12.54 -13.89 10.54
N ALA A 196 -13.18 -14.64 9.65
CA ALA A 196 -14.11 -14.10 8.66
C ALA A 196 -15.33 -13.42 9.33
N GLU A 197 -15.83 -13.94 10.46
CA GLU A 197 -16.85 -13.23 11.25
C GLU A 197 -16.37 -11.88 11.79
N VAL A 198 -15.09 -11.78 12.19
CA VAL A 198 -14.50 -10.52 12.65
C VAL A 198 -14.45 -9.51 11.51
N LEU A 199 -14.08 -9.95 10.30
CA LEU A 199 -14.13 -9.13 9.09
C LEU A 199 -15.55 -8.64 8.82
N ALA A 200 -16.54 -9.54 8.89
CA ALA A 200 -17.95 -9.23 8.71
C ALA A 200 -18.49 -8.22 9.72
N ALA A 201 -18.07 -8.33 10.98
CA ALA A 201 -18.47 -7.44 12.08
C ALA A 201 -17.65 -6.15 12.17
N SER A 202 -16.60 -6.00 11.34
CA SER A 202 -15.73 -4.83 11.36
C SER A 202 -16.41 -3.62 10.69
N PRO A 203 -16.32 -2.41 11.29
CA PRO A 203 -16.84 -1.19 10.67
C PRO A 203 -16.21 -0.84 9.31
N SER A 204 -14.99 -1.33 9.05
CA SER A 204 -14.14 -0.92 7.92
C SER A 204 -14.59 -1.44 6.55
N GLY A 205 -15.76 -2.08 6.45
CA GLY A 205 -16.32 -2.59 5.20
C GLY A 205 -15.85 -4.00 4.89
N ALA A 206 -16.56 -4.98 5.43
CA ALA A 206 -16.32 -6.42 5.26
C ALA A 206 -16.18 -6.93 3.81
N ARG A 207 -16.68 -6.19 2.81
CA ARG A 207 -16.99 -6.72 1.47
C ARG A 207 -16.03 -6.28 0.36
N THR A 208 -15.07 -5.41 0.65
CA THR A 208 -14.24 -4.79 -0.40
C THR A 208 -12.79 -4.64 0.02
N ASP A 209 -11.87 -5.09 -0.82
CA ASP A 209 -10.47 -4.70 -0.74
C ASP A 209 -10.30 -3.30 -1.35
N ARG A 210 -9.54 -2.45 -0.66
CA ARG A 210 -9.07 -1.15 -1.15
C ARG A 210 -7.55 -1.15 -1.15
N GLY A 211 -6.93 -0.07 -1.58
CA GLY A 211 -5.50 0.17 -1.50
C GLY A 211 -4.68 -0.45 -2.62
N PHE A 212 -3.58 0.22 -2.96
CA PHE A 212 -2.65 -0.18 -4.01
C PHE A 212 -1.23 -0.32 -3.47
N CYS A 213 -0.63 0.73 -2.92
CA CYS A 213 0.80 0.71 -2.61
C CYS A 213 1.16 0.14 -1.23
N MET A 214 0.23 0.16 -0.27
CA MET A 214 0.55 0.00 1.16
C MET A 214 -0.33 -1.04 1.85
N ASN A 215 -0.89 -1.96 1.08
CA ASN A 215 -1.62 -3.10 1.62
C ASN A 215 -1.64 -4.30 0.66
N LEU A 216 -1.93 -5.46 1.22
CA LEU A 216 -2.20 -6.70 0.50
C LEU A 216 -3.72 -6.92 0.39
N ASP A 217 -4.12 -7.60 -0.67
CA ASP A 217 -5.48 -8.15 -0.83
C ASP A 217 -5.55 -9.57 -0.25
N GLY A 218 -6.68 -10.25 -0.44
CA GLY A 218 -6.82 -11.68 -0.15
C GLY A 218 -6.58 -12.06 1.32
N VAL A 219 -7.17 -11.28 2.22
CA VAL A 219 -7.09 -11.47 3.66
C VAL A 219 -7.73 -12.82 4.03
N LEU A 220 -7.00 -13.67 4.76
CA LEU A 220 -7.38 -15.05 5.12
C LEU A 220 -7.44 -16.05 3.95
N GLU A 221 -6.96 -15.70 2.75
CA GLU A 221 -6.93 -16.65 1.63
C GLU A 221 -5.68 -17.54 1.63
N GLY A 222 -4.70 -17.29 2.52
CA GLY A 222 -3.44 -18.04 2.55
C GLY A 222 -2.58 -17.88 1.28
N ARG A 223 -2.92 -16.90 0.43
CA ARG A 223 -2.30 -16.71 -0.89
C ARG A 223 -0.83 -16.31 -0.80
N TYR A 224 -0.49 -15.46 0.16
CA TYR A 224 0.84 -14.86 0.25
C TYR A 224 1.72 -15.63 1.26
N PRO A 225 2.98 -15.94 0.89
CA PRO A 225 3.95 -16.47 1.83
C PRO A 225 4.38 -15.39 2.84
N GLY A 226 4.93 -15.83 3.98
CA GLY A 226 5.50 -14.90 4.97
C GLY A 226 4.47 -14.06 5.73
N ILE A 227 3.19 -14.45 5.71
CA ILE A 227 2.14 -13.76 6.46
C ILE A 227 1.96 -14.38 7.84
N GLN A 228 2.06 -13.54 8.87
CA GLN A 228 1.79 -13.85 10.27
C GLN A 228 0.54 -13.10 10.74
N LEU A 229 -0.37 -13.80 11.40
CA LEU A 229 -1.53 -13.23 12.05
C LEU A 229 -1.29 -13.23 13.55
N ILE A 230 -1.61 -12.12 14.21
CA ILE A 230 -1.77 -12.10 15.66
C ILE A 230 -3.23 -11.86 15.99
N ILE A 231 -3.80 -12.76 16.78
CA ILE A 231 -5.23 -12.86 17.06
C ILE A 231 -5.46 -12.58 18.54
N ALA A 232 -6.44 -11.74 18.87
CA ALA A 232 -6.83 -11.43 20.24
C ALA A 232 -8.18 -12.07 20.58
N ARG A 233 -8.19 -12.87 21.64
CA ARG A 233 -9.38 -13.51 22.20
C ARG A 233 -9.74 -12.89 23.55
N ASP A 234 -11.03 -12.68 23.80
CA ASP A 234 -11.48 -12.24 25.13
C ASP A 234 -11.48 -13.39 26.15
N ALA A 235 -11.87 -13.08 27.39
CA ALA A 235 -11.94 -14.06 28.48
C ALA A 235 -12.92 -15.22 28.22
N SER A 236 -13.85 -15.08 27.26
CA SER A 236 -14.76 -16.15 26.84
C SER A 236 -14.19 -17.01 25.70
N GLY A 237 -12.98 -16.70 25.21
CA GLY A 237 -12.31 -17.40 24.12
C GLY A 237 -12.70 -16.91 22.72
N ARG A 238 -13.58 -15.90 22.61
CA ARG A 238 -14.05 -15.38 21.33
C ARG A 238 -13.03 -14.43 20.71
N VAL A 239 -12.74 -14.56 19.41
CA VAL A 239 -11.88 -13.59 18.71
C VAL A 239 -12.56 -12.22 18.62
N GLN A 240 -11.89 -11.20 19.16
CA GLN A 240 -12.33 -9.82 19.15
C GLN A 240 -11.62 -8.96 18.10
N GLY A 241 -10.43 -9.37 17.66
CA GLY A 241 -9.66 -8.68 16.62
C GLY A 241 -8.40 -9.44 16.24
N PHE A 242 -7.82 -9.10 15.10
CA PHE A 242 -6.55 -9.64 14.65
C PHE A 242 -5.81 -8.64 13.76
N HIS A 243 -4.49 -8.73 13.75
CA HIS A 243 -3.61 -7.98 12.85
C HIS A 243 -2.92 -8.95 11.89
N ARG A 244 -2.71 -8.52 10.65
CA ARG A 244 -1.96 -9.25 9.63
C ARG A 244 -0.62 -8.57 9.38
N TYR A 245 0.47 -9.30 9.49
CA TYR A 245 1.83 -8.82 9.26
C TYR A 245 2.47 -9.61 8.12
N ALA A 246 3.19 -8.92 7.24
CA ALA A 246 3.97 -9.53 6.18
C ALA A 246 5.47 -9.38 6.47
N THR A 247 6.25 -10.42 6.19
CA THR A 247 7.70 -10.44 6.44
C THR A 247 8.52 -10.08 5.19
N ALA A 248 9.74 -9.59 5.39
CA ALA A 248 10.75 -9.35 4.35
C ALA A 248 12.17 -9.61 4.90
N GLY A 249 13.18 -9.58 4.02
CA GLY A 249 14.59 -9.61 4.42
C GLY A 249 15.04 -10.90 5.14
N GLY A 250 14.38 -12.03 4.89
CA GLY A 250 14.67 -13.27 5.63
C GLY A 250 14.09 -13.26 7.04
N GLY A 251 13.05 -12.46 7.30
CA GLY A 251 12.47 -12.26 8.62
C GLY A 251 13.12 -11.13 9.42
N SER A 252 14.08 -10.38 8.86
CA SER A 252 14.62 -9.19 9.54
C SER A 252 13.61 -8.06 9.66
N ASP A 253 12.59 -8.07 8.81
CA ASP A 253 11.64 -6.98 8.64
C ASP A 253 10.20 -7.50 8.66
N MET A 254 9.32 -6.79 9.34
CA MET A 254 7.88 -7.06 9.38
C MET A 254 7.09 -5.79 9.14
N SER A 255 5.95 -5.92 8.46
CA SER A 255 5.07 -4.78 8.17
C SER A 255 3.62 -5.15 8.44
N LEU A 256 2.95 -4.34 9.25
CA LEU A 256 1.51 -4.44 9.47
C LEU A 256 0.78 -4.07 8.17
N ASP A 257 0.03 -5.02 7.64
CA ASP A 257 -0.82 -4.85 6.47
C ASP A 257 -2.11 -4.11 6.88
N VAL A 258 -2.99 -4.79 7.61
CA VAL A 258 -4.24 -4.21 8.08
C VAL A 258 -4.63 -4.79 9.44
N PRO A 259 -5.13 -3.96 10.37
CA PRO A 259 -5.77 -4.40 11.60
C PRO A 259 -7.30 -4.55 11.43
N TRP A 260 -7.88 -5.61 11.99
CA TRP A 260 -9.33 -5.78 12.09
C TRP A 260 -9.78 -6.02 13.52
N ARG A 261 -10.93 -5.44 13.88
CA ARG A 261 -11.57 -5.67 15.17
C ARG A 261 -13.07 -5.61 15.06
N ARG A 262 -13.75 -6.40 15.89
CA ARG A 262 -15.21 -6.37 16.02
C ARG A 262 -15.67 -5.02 16.57
N ARG A 263 -16.87 -4.61 16.21
CA ARG A 263 -17.55 -3.51 16.91
C ARG A 263 -17.78 -3.92 18.37
N GLY A 264 -17.36 -3.07 19.30
CA GLY A 264 -17.43 -3.36 20.74
C GLY A 264 -16.22 -4.12 21.32
N ALA A 265 -15.17 -4.36 20.53
CA ALA A 265 -13.92 -4.92 21.05
C ALA A 265 -13.35 -4.06 22.21
N PRO A 266 -12.70 -4.68 23.21
CA PRO A 266 -12.11 -3.95 24.34
C PRO A 266 -11.17 -2.82 23.87
N ASN A 267 -11.28 -1.66 24.52
CA ASN A 267 -10.43 -0.51 24.20
C ASN A 267 -8.95 -0.82 24.54
N GLY A 268 -8.09 -0.80 23.53
CA GLY A 268 -6.68 -1.14 23.64
C GLY A 268 -6.29 -2.40 22.89
N ILE A 269 -7.21 -3.04 22.16
CA ILE A 269 -6.93 -4.30 21.45
C ILE A 269 -5.84 -4.14 20.38
N ASP A 270 -5.88 -3.06 19.60
CA ASP A 270 -4.90 -2.79 18.55
C ASP A 270 -3.51 -2.50 19.17
N GLU A 271 -3.46 -1.75 20.28
CA GLU A 271 -2.25 -1.55 21.06
C GLU A 271 -1.69 -2.84 21.64
N ARG A 272 -2.57 -3.74 22.12
CA ARG A 272 -2.17 -5.03 22.68
C ARG A 272 -1.59 -5.94 21.62
N LEU A 273 -2.27 -6.09 20.48
CA LEU A 273 -1.82 -6.90 19.36
C LEU A 273 -0.46 -6.41 18.85
N SER A 274 -0.27 -5.09 18.70
CA SER A 274 1.03 -4.57 18.26
C SER A 274 2.12 -4.73 19.30
N ALA A 275 1.84 -4.49 20.59
CA ALA A 275 2.83 -4.68 21.65
C ALA A 275 3.29 -6.14 21.76
N ASP A 276 2.34 -7.09 21.72
CA ASP A 276 2.63 -8.52 21.79
C ASP A 276 3.34 -9.01 20.52
N MET A 277 2.98 -8.49 19.33
CA MET A 277 3.71 -8.79 18.10
C MET A 277 5.15 -8.26 18.14
N ILE A 278 5.39 -7.04 18.65
CA ILE A 278 6.75 -6.50 18.78
C ILE A 278 7.58 -7.37 19.74
N ALA A 279 6.98 -7.86 20.83
CA ALA A 279 7.65 -8.77 21.76
C ALA A 279 8.02 -10.10 21.08
N ALA A 280 7.08 -10.73 20.38
CA ALA A 280 7.35 -11.97 19.63
C ALA A 280 8.36 -11.76 18.49
N ALA A 281 8.30 -10.63 17.81
CA ALA A 281 9.24 -10.25 16.76
C ALA A 281 10.67 -10.12 17.32
N LYS A 282 10.81 -9.57 18.53
CA LYS A 282 12.10 -9.49 19.24
C LYS A 282 12.68 -10.87 19.52
N ASP A 283 11.86 -11.81 20.00
CA ASP A 283 12.28 -13.20 20.26
C ASP A 283 12.65 -13.94 18.97
N ALA A 284 12.00 -13.60 17.85
CA ALA A 284 12.29 -14.14 16.53
C ALA A 284 13.49 -13.47 15.82
N GLY A 285 14.15 -12.48 16.44
CA GLY A 285 15.31 -11.79 15.85
C GLY A 285 14.96 -10.77 14.76
N VAL A 286 13.71 -10.34 14.68
CA VAL A 286 13.27 -9.25 13.78
C VAL A 286 13.97 -7.96 14.22
N GLN A 287 14.47 -7.20 13.25
CA GLN A 287 15.16 -5.92 13.50
C GLN A 287 14.19 -4.76 13.45
N ARG A 288 13.27 -4.77 12.47
CA ARG A 288 12.36 -3.64 12.24
C ARG A 288 10.93 -4.10 12.03
N LEU A 289 9.99 -3.36 12.62
CA LEU A 289 8.56 -3.60 12.49
C LEU A 289 7.86 -2.30 12.09
N SER A 290 7.36 -2.22 10.86
CA SER A 290 6.52 -1.10 10.40
C SER A 290 5.06 -1.32 10.81
N LEU A 291 4.46 -0.30 11.40
CA LEU A 291 3.06 -0.33 11.83
C LEU A 291 2.07 0.21 10.80
N ALA A 292 2.48 1.21 10.02
CA ALA A 292 1.75 1.72 8.86
C ALA A 292 2.46 2.99 8.36
N PHE A 293 2.05 3.40 7.18
CA PHE A 293 2.31 4.74 6.68
C PHE A 293 1.45 5.79 7.40
N ALA A 294 2.09 6.79 8.00
CA ALA A 294 1.46 7.99 8.48
C ALA A 294 1.42 9.03 7.35
N ALA A 295 0.25 9.25 6.74
CA ALA A 295 0.11 10.30 5.73
C ALA A 295 0.19 11.69 6.38
N PHE A 296 1.06 12.54 5.82
CA PHE A 296 1.20 13.96 6.18
C PHE A 296 1.26 14.29 7.69
N PRO A 297 2.13 13.66 8.50
CA PRO A 297 2.23 13.94 9.94
C PRO A 297 2.58 15.42 10.20
N ASP A 298 3.35 16.03 9.30
CA ASP A 298 3.76 17.44 9.36
C ASP A 298 2.54 18.40 9.22
N LEU A 299 1.45 17.98 8.57
CA LEU A 299 0.19 18.77 8.47
C LEU A 299 -0.68 18.67 9.73
N PHE A 300 -0.63 17.54 10.43
CA PHE A 300 -1.38 17.32 11.67
C PHE A 300 -0.64 17.85 12.91
N GLY A 301 0.68 18.03 12.84
CA GLY A 301 1.51 18.55 13.93
C GLY A 301 1.76 20.06 13.91
N ALA A 302 1.46 20.76 12.81
CA ALA A 302 1.78 22.19 12.67
C ALA A 302 0.66 23.10 13.20
N ASN A 303 1.01 23.99 14.16
CA ASN A 303 0.10 25.01 14.69
C ASN A 303 -0.11 26.21 13.74
N GLN A 304 0.72 26.37 12.70
CA GLN A 304 0.56 27.39 11.66
C GLN A 304 0.68 26.74 10.28
N LEU A 305 -0.42 26.75 9.53
CA LEU A 305 -0.49 26.17 8.18
C LEU A 305 -0.54 27.28 7.13
N GLY A 306 0.39 27.23 6.17
CA GLY A 306 0.37 28.10 4.99
C GLY A 306 -0.91 27.93 4.14
N ARG A 307 -1.19 28.85 3.21
CA ARG A 307 -2.42 28.80 2.39
C ARG A 307 -2.55 27.50 1.58
N LEU A 308 -1.44 27.01 1.01
CA LEU A 308 -1.39 25.74 0.27
C LEU A 308 -1.62 24.53 1.19
N GLN A 309 -1.04 24.54 2.39
CA GLN A 309 -1.21 23.48 3.38
C GLN A 309 -2.65 23.41 3.91
N ARG A 310 -3.36 24.54 3.99
CA ARG A 310 -4.80 24.58 4.32
C ARG A 310 -5.67 23.95 3.23
N VAL A 311 -5.36 24.18 1.96
CA VAL A 311 -6.07 23.54 0.84
C VAL A 311 -5.79 22.04 0.82
N CYS A 312 -4.53 21.62 0.99
CA CYS A 312 -4.19 20.21 1.11
C CYS A 312 -4.90 19.54 2.30
N ARG A 313 -4.96 20.21 3.46
CA ARG A 313 -5.70 19.72 4.63
C ARG A 313 -7.19 19.57 4.35
N ALA A 314 -7.79 20.51 3.61
CA ALA A 314 -9.19 20.41 3.21
C ALA A 314 -9.44 19.22 2.25
N LEU A 315 -8.55 19.01 1.27
CA LEU A 315 -8.61 17.86 0.36
C LEU A 315 -8.41 16.53 1.09
N ILE A 316 -7.50 16.48 2.07
CA ILE A 316 -7.26 15.31 2.92
C ILE A 316 -8.50 15.02 3.79
N HIS A 317 -9.16 16.04 4.35
CA HIS A 317 -10.40 15.85 5.10
C HIS A 317 -11.55 15.29 4.25
N ILE A 318 -11.59 15.58 2.94
CA ILE A 318 -12.54 14.98 2.01
C ILE A 318 -12.25 13.48 1.80
N LEU A 319 -10.97 13.07 1.86
CA LEU A 319 -10.53 11.67 1.77
C LEU A 319 -10.55 10.93 3.13
N ASP A 320 -10.70 11.64 4.25
CA ASP A 320 -10.63 11.08 5.61
C ASP A 320 -11.68 9.99 5.89
N PRO A 321 -12.93 10.05 5.36
CA PRO A 321 -13.87 8.93 5.46
C PRO A 321 -13.41 7.63 4.78
N LEU A 322 -12.41 7.70 3.89
CA LEU A 322 -11.92 6.57 3.12
C LEU A 322 -10.73 5.84 3.78
N ILE A 323 -9.96 6.51 4.66
CA ILE A 323 -8.76 5.94 5.30
C ILE A 323 -8.78 6.07 6.84
N ALA A 324 -9.62 6.93 7.42
CA ALA A 324 -9.63 7.26 8.85
C ALA A 324 -8.25 7.75 9.36
N LEU A 325 -7.63 8.67 8.60
CA LEU A 325 -6.25 9.12 8.74
C LEU A 325 -5.95 9.68 10.14
N GLU A 326 -6.88 10.45 10.72
CA GLU A 326 -6.67 11.03 12.04
C GLU A 326 -6.62 9.96 13.15
N SER A 327 -7.44 8.91 13.03
CA SER A 327 -7.43 7.80 13.99
C SER A 327 -6.16 6.98 13.90
N LEU A 328 -5.71 6.72 12.66
CA LEU A 328 -4.46 6.03 12.35
C LEU A 328 -3.25 6.82 12.88
N TYR A 329 -3.17 8.13 12.61
CA TYR A 329 -2.09 8.98 13.10
C TYR A 329 -2.03 9.00 14.64
N ARG A 330 -3.17 9.12 15.33
CA ARG A 330 -3.23 9.07 16.80
C ARG A 330 -2.78 7.72 17.37
N TYR A 331 -3.07 6.62 16.67
CA TYR A 331 -2.60 5.30 17.03
C TYR A 331 -1.08 5.19 16.85
N LEU A 332 -0.55 5.52 15.67
CA LEU A 332 0.87 5.41 15.34
C LEU A 332 1.76 6.27 16.25
N ARG A 333 1.30 7.48 16.60
CA ARG A 333 2.04 8.40 17.50
C ARG A 333 2.30 7.80 18.89
N LYS A 334 1.54 6.79 19.34
CA LYS A 334 1.75 6.12 20.64
C LYS A 334 3.07 5.36 20.70
N PHE A 335 3.61 4.96 19.54
CA PHE A 335 4.84 4.17 19.43
C PHE A 335 6.10 5.03 19.28
N HIS A 336 5.96 6.35 19.02
CA HIS A 336 7.07 7.31 18.94
C HIS A 336 8.20 6.87 17.98
N ALA A 337 7.82 6.28 16.85
CA ALA A 337 8.74 5.63 15.91
C ALA A 337 8.57 6.15 14.47
N LEU A 338 8.42 7.47 14.30
CA LEU A 338 8.38 8.09 12.96
C LEU A 338 9.75 7.95 12.30
N ASP A 339 9.77 7.43 11.09
CA ASP A 339 10.98 7.13 10.33
C ASP A 339 11.06 7.97 9.02
N GLU A 340 11.73 7.43 7.99
CA GLU A 340 11.94 8.03 6.68
C GLU A 340 10.66 8.57 6.02
N ARG A 341 10.84 9.63 5.25
CA ARG A 341 9.80 10.19 4.39
C ARG A 341 9.56 9.29 3.19
N ARG A 342 8.30 9.17 2.81
CA ARG A 342 7.90 8.59 1.52
C ARG A 342 7.39 9.68 0.59
N TYR A 343 7.70 9.51 -0.69
CA TYR A 343 7.43 10.48 -1.74
C TYR A 343 6.53 9.88 -2.81
N VAL A 344 5.71 10.74 -3.40
CA VAL A 344 5.11 10.50 -4.71
C VAL A 344 5.89 11.31 -5.74
N LEU A 345 6.29 10.66 -6.83
CA LEU A 345 7.04 11.29 -7.90
C LEU A 345 6.11 11.46 -9.09
N ILE A 346 5.85 12.71 -9.45
CA ILE A 346 4.83 13.06 -10.44
C ILE A 346 5.35 14.05 -11.47
N SER A 347 4.76 14.04 -12.66
CA SER A 347 4.94 15.13 -13.62
C SER A 347 3.96 16.27 -13.30
N MET A 348 4.49 17.48 -13.11
CA MET A 348 3.68 18.65 -12.71
C MET A 348 2.65 19.06 -13.78
N THR A 349 2.83 18.66 -15.03
CA THR A 349 1.88 18.95 -16.11
C THR A 349 0.63 18.09 -16.05
N GLN A 350 0.61 17.06 -15.20
CA GLN A 350 -0.40 15.98 -15.23
C GLN A 350 -1.10 15.76 -13.90
N VAL A 351 -0.98 16.70 -12.95
CA VAL A 351 -1.48 16.55 -11.57
C VAL A 351 -2.95 16.15 -11.51
N PHE A 352 -3.81 16.74 -12.35
CA PHE A 352 -5.26 16.46 -12.33
C PHE A 352 -5.61 15.05 -12.84
N ALA A 353 -5.06 14.66 -14.00
CA ALA A 353 -5.24 13.31 -14.53
C ALA A 353 -4.69 12.26 -13.57
N LEU A 354 -3.56 12.58 -12.93
CA LEU A 354 -2.94 11.70 -11.97
C LEU A 354 -3.74 11.55 -10.69
N ALA A 355 -4.35 12.63 -10.18
CA ALA A 355 -5.24 12.55 -9.03
C ALA A 355 -6.38 11.56 -9.29
N LEU A 356 -7.01 11.62 -10.47
CA LEU A 356 -8.04 10.65 -10.87
C LEU A 356 -7.52 9.22 -10.89
N VAL A 357 -6.32 9.00 -11.48
CA VAL A 357 -5.70 7.67 -11.55
C VAL A 357 -5.39 7.11 -10.16
N LEU A 358 -4.70 7.88 -9.31
CA LEU A 358 -4.32 7.45 -7.97
C LEU A 358 -5.55 7.21 -7.08
N LEU A 359 -6.54 8.10 -7.14
CA LEU A 359 -7.81 7.89 -6.43
C LEU A 359 -8.51 6.61 -6.93
N SER A 360 -8.49 6.37 -8.24
CA SER A 360 -9.11 5.17 -8.81
C SER A 360 -8.39 3.88 -8.42
N LEU A 361 -7.06 3.92 -8.26
CA LEU A 361 -6.28 2.75 -7.86
C LEU A 361 -6.40 2.46 -6.37
N GLU A 362 -6.38 3.50 -5.55
CA GLU A 362 -6.36 3.38 -4.09
C GLU A 362 -7.77 3.12 -3.51
N PHE A 363 -8.83 3.69 -4.10
CA PHE A 363 -10.16 3.70 -3.45
C PHE A 363 -11.25 2.95 -4.18
N VAL A 364 -11.05 2.52 -5.43
CA VAL A 364 -12.07 1.73 -6.13
C VAL A 364 -12.18 0.36 -5.46
N PRO A 365 -13.34 0.03 -4.87
CA PRO A 365 -13.51 -1.23 -4.16
C PRO A 365 -13.38 -2.41 -5.12
N ARG A 366 -12.56 -3.39 -4.74
CA ARG A 366 -12.51 -4.70 -5.38
C ARG A 366 -13.37 -5.67 -4.57
N ARG A 367 -14.23 -6.45 -5.24
CA ARG A 367 -15.04 -7.46 -4.55
C ARG A 367 -14.11 -8.53 -3.98
N ARG A 368 -14.31 -8.86 -2.70
CA ARG A 368 -13.70 -10.03 -2.08
C ARG A 368 -14.48 -11.29 -2.45
N HIS A 369 -13.76 -12.37 -2.72
CA HIS A 369 -14.31 -13.71 -2.67
C HIS A 369 -14.07 -14.21 -1.24
N LEU A 370 -15.13 -14.25 -0.42
CA LEU A 370 -15.12 -14.85 0.92
C LEU A 370 -15.86 -16.18 0.86
#